data_AF-A0A2K2CRT9-F1
#
_entry.id   AF-A0A2K2CRT9-F1
#
_cell.length_a   1.000
_cell.length_b   1.000
_cell.length_c   1.000
_cell.angle_alpha   90.00
_cell.angle_beta   90.00
_cell.angle_gamma   90.00
#
_symmetry.space_group_name_H-M   'P 1'
#
loop_
_entity.id
_entity.type
_entity.pdbx_description
1 polymer ?
#
loop_
_entity_poly.entity_id
_entity_poly.type
_entity_poly.pdbx_seq_one_letter_code
_entity_poly.pdbx_strand_id
1 'polypeptide(L)'
;MATLGGGGYVHAWTIYLRAYLVTIIHDVKPETLPHLLLGCVVARQVWECILGAWNCAGWRPSADTDLRLWWAGINGRRGVIKSYRMAVALVFWIIWCHMNDVVFNGASPSARKLLLNICDETTRWENAGLFGSGPSFAASLT
;
A
#
# COMPACT_ATOMS: atom_id res chain seq x y z
N MET A 1 0.90 11.56 -16.54
CA MET A 1 1.54 11.36 -15.22
C MET A 1 2.40 12.57 -14.92
N ALA A 2 1.92 13.49 -14.08
CA ALA A 2 2.70 14.67 -13.71
C ALA A 2 3.76 14.27 -12.67
N THR A 3 5.03 14.41 -13.03
CA THR A 3 6.17 14.32 -12.11
C THR A 3 6.19 15.58 -11.25
N LEU A 4 5.54 15.54 -10.08
CA LEU A 4 5.71 16.60 -9.08
C LEU A 4 7.01 16.35 -8.31
N GLY A 5 7.65 17.41 -7.80
CA GLY A 5 8.84 17.25 -6.96
C GLY A 5 8.51 16.71 -5.56
N GLY A 6 9.53 16.33 -4.78
CA GLY A 6 9.41 15.72 -3.44
C GLY A 6 8.43 16.39 -2.46
N GLY A 7 8.33 17.73 -2.49
CA GLY A 7 7.35 18.48 -1.68
C GLY A 7 5.91 18.43 -2.19
N GLY A 8 5.72 18.26 -3.50
CA GLY A 8 4.41 18.11 -4.14
C GLY A 8 3.76 16.77 -3.85
N TYR A 9 4.56 15.70 -3.67
CA TYR A 9 4.04 14.38 -3.29
C TYR A 9 3.42 14.39 -1.90
N VAL A 10 4.08 14.96 -0.88
CA VAL A 10 3.55 14.95 0.50
C VAL A 10 2.29 15.82 0.64
N HIS A 11 2.23 16.94 -0.09
CA HIS A 11 1.08 17.85 -0.07
C HIS A 11 -0.09 17.30 -0.89
N ALA A 12 0.17 16.66 -2.03
CA ALA A 12 -0.84 15.89 -2.74
C ALA A 12 -1.31 14.71 -1.88
N TRP A 13 -0.42 13.96 -1.24
CA TRP A 13 -0.77 12.83 -0.37
C TRP A 13 -1.72 13.21 0.77
N THR A 14 -1.48 14.33 1.45
CA THR A 14 -2.34 14.78 2.56
C THR A 14 -3.70 15.29 2.11
N ILE A 15 -3.79 15.95 0.95
CA ILE A 15 -5.05 16.42 0.36
C ILE A 15 -5.85 15.23 -0.21
N TYR A 16 -5.18 14.28 -0.87
CA TYR A 16 -5.79 13.09 -1.43
C TYR A 16 -6.23 12.10 -0.34
N LEU A 17 -5.46 11.85 0.72
CA LEU A 17 -5.92 10.99 1.84
C LEU A 17 -7.18 11.53 2.53
N ARG A 18 -7.27 12.86 2.73
CA ARG A 18 -8.44 13.48 3.36
C ARG A 18 -9.68 13.46 2.45
N ALA A 19 -9.50 13.64 1.15
CA ALA A 19 -10.59 13.58 0.18
C ALA A 19 -11.08 12.14 -0.11
N TYR A 20 -10.17 11.16 -0.11
CA TYR A 20 -10.48 9.76 -0.44
C TYR A 20 -11.09 8.94 0.72
N LEU A 21 -10.78 9.28 1.98
CA LEU A 21 -11.45 8.65 3.14
C LEU A 21 -12.96 8.94 3.20
N VAL A 22 -13.41 10.04 2.59
CA VAL A 22 -14.81 10.50 2.63
C VAL A 22 -15.66 9.88 1.51
N THR A 23 -15.08 9.52 0.36
CA THR A 23 -15.83 9.07 -0.82
C THR A 23 -16.07 7.55 -0.91
N ILE A 24 -15.46 6.73 -0.05
CA ILE A 24 -15.57 5.25 -0.10
C ILE A 24 -16.88 4.71 0.53
N ILE A 25 -17.74 5.55 1.12
CA ILE A 25 -18.98 5.11 1.80
C ILE A 25 -20.24 5.18 0.90
N HIS A 26 -20.11 5.34 -0.43
CA HIS A 26 -21.29 5.35 -1.30
C HIS A 26 -21.23 4.30 -2.43
N ASP A 27 -21.77 3.14 -2.07
CA ASP A 27 -22.66 2.23 -2.83
C ASP A 27 -22.21 1.66 -4.19
N VAL A 28 -21.86 0.36 -4.25
CA VAL A 28 -22.46 -0.74 -5.07
C VAL A 28 -21.73 -2.09 -4.75
N LYS A 29 -22.34 -2.96 -3.91
CA LYS A 29 -21.98 -4.38 -3.53
C LYS A 29 -20.67 -4.66 -2.71
N PRO A 30 -20.59 -5.79 -1.94
CA PRO A 30 -20.10 -5.82 -0.56
C PRO A 30 -18.60 -6.16 -0.43
N GLU A 31 -17.77 -5.75 -1.37
CA GLU A 31 -16.33 -5.85 -1.16
C GLU A 31 -15.94 -4.74 -0.17
N THR A 32 -15.93 -5.10 1.10
CA THR A 32 -15.55 -4.17 2.16
C THR A 32 -14.10 -3.73 1.95
N LEU A 33 -13.78 -2.48 2.29
CA LEU A 33 -12.42 -1.94 2.20
C LEU A 33 -11.33 -2.91 2.77
N PRO A 34 -11.55 -3.61 3.91
CA PRO A 34 -10.65 -4.66 4.38
C PRO A 34 -10.46 -5.81 3.39
N HIS A 35 -11.52 -6.31 2.76
CA HIS A 35 -11.39 -7.36 1.75
C HIS A 35 -10.57 -6.88 0.55
N LEU A 36 -10.87 -5.70 0.01
CA LEU A 36 -10.14 -5.18 -1.16
C LEU A 36 -8.65 -4.98 -0.86
N LEU A 37 -8.31 -4.42 0.30
CA LEU A 37 -6.93 -4.06 0.65
C LEU A 37 -6.11 -5.20 1.24
N LEU A 38 -6.73 -6.17 1.91
CA LEU A 38 -6.06 -7.24 2.64
C LEU A 38 -6.50 -8.64 2.21
N GLY A 39 -7.81 -8.85 2.01
CA GLY A 39 -8.41 -10.19 1.92
C GLY A 39 -8.51 -10.78 0.51
N CYS A 40 -8.59 -9.95 -0.53
CA CYS A 40 -8.79 -10.40 -1.89
C CYS A 40 -7.57 -11.18 -2.38
N VAL A 41 -7.76 -12.10 -3.33
CA VAL A 41 -6.71 -13.02 -3.78
C VAL A 41 -5.47 -12.26 -4.26
N VAL A 42 -5.67 -11.17 -5.00
CA VAL A 42 -4.59 -10.33 -5.52
C VAL A 42 -3.86 -9.61 -4.40
N ALA A 43 -4.58 -8.99 -3.45
CA ALA A 43 -3.98 -8.30 -2.32
C ALA A 43 -3.16 -9.26 -1.45
N ARG A 44 -3.67 -10.45 -1.16
CA ARG A 44 -2.94 -11.46 -0.38
C ARG A 44 -1.64 -11.91 -1.06
N GLN A 45 -1.65 -12.09 -2.39
CA GLN A 45 -0.43 -12.40 -3.15
C GLN A 45 0.60 -11.28 -3.04
N VAL A 46 0.15 -10.03 -3.18
CA VAL A 46 1.02 -8.84 -3.05
C VAL A 46 1.60 -8.74 -1.65
N TRP A 47 0.77 -8.85 -0.60
CA TRP A 47 1.22 -8.83 0.78
C TRP A 47 2.17 -9.97 1.10
N GLU A 48 1.94 -11.15 0.52
CA GLU A 48 2.83 -12.27 0.74
C GLU A 48 4.25 -12.00 0.23
N CYS A 49 4.37 -11.56 -1.02
CA CYS A 49 5.65 -11.21 -1.61
C CYS A 49 6.34 -10.07 -0.84
N ILE A 50 5.60 -9.01 -0.53
CA ILE A 50 6.17 -7.80 0.10
C ILE A 50 6.60 -8.08 1.54
N LEU A 51 5.76 -8.72 2.35
CA LEU A 51 6.09 -9.00 3.74
C LEU A 51 7.16 -10.09 3.85
N GLY A 52 7.23 -11.02 2.89
CA GLY A 52 8.35 -11.94 2.75
C GLY A 52 9.66 -11.20 2.48
N ALA A 53 9.67 -10.31 1.48
CA ALA A 53 10.81 -9.48 1.12
C ALA A 53 11.30 -8.60 2.28
N TRP A 54 10.38 -8.00 3.04
CA TRP A 54 10.69 -7.13 4.16
C TRP A 54 11.02 -7.87 5.46
N ASN A 55 11.10 -9.20 5.43
CA ASN A 55 11.29 -10.06 6.60
C ASN A 55 10.26 -9.80 7.72
N CYS A 56 9.01 -9.51 7.31
CA CYS A 56 7.87 -9.16 8.16
C CYS A 56 6.71 -10.15 7.99
N ALA A 57 7.02 -11.43 7.74
CA ALA A 57 6.05 -12.49 7.53
C ALA A 57 5.00 -12.62 8.66
N GLY A 58 5.33 -12.19 9.89
CA GLY A 58 4.38 -12.16 11.01
C GLY A 58 3.20 -11.20 10.82
N TRP A 59 3.24 -10.29 9.84
CA TRP A 59 2.17 -9.34 9.54
C TRP A 59 1.29 -9.78 8.36
N ARG A 60 1.35 -11.04 7.92
CA ARG A 60 0.57 -11.49 6.76
C ARG A 60 -0.94 -11.43 7.04
N PRO A 61 -1.75 -10.72 6.22
CA PRO A 61 -3.19 -10.73 6.37
C PRO A 61 -3.79 -12.05 5.87
N SER A 62 -4.91 -12.43 6.48
CA SER A 62 -5.81 -13.51 6.04
C SER A 62 -7.07 -12.91 5.38
N ALA A 63 -7.91 -13.76 4.79
CA ALA A 63 -9.13 -13.32 4.09
C ALA A 63 -10.10 -12.53 5.01
N ASP A 64 -10.17 -12.90 6.29
CA ASP A 64 -11.09 -12.33 7.28
C ASP A 64 -10.41 -11.35 8.24
N THR A 65 -9.20 -10.90 7.90
CA THR A 65 -8.43 -10.00 8.76
C THR A 65 -9.10 -8.63 8.85
N ASP A 66 -9.39 -8.19 10.08
CA ASP A 66 -9.83 -6.82 10.33
C ASP A 66 -8.70 -5.83 10.05
N LEU A 67 -8.99 -4.82 9.23
CA LEU A 67 -8.03 -3.83 8.78
C LEU A 67 -7.46 -2.99 9.93
N ARG A 68 -8.28 -2.63 10.92
CA ARG A 68 -7.86 -1.78 12.04
C ARG A 68 -6.93 -2.54 12.98
N LEU A 69 -7.30 -3.77 13.32
CA LEU A 69 -6.49 -4.66 14.16
C LEU A 69 -5.17 -5.01 13.47
N TRP A 70 -5.20 -5.30 12.17
CA TRP A 70 -3.98 -5.56 11.39
C TRP A 70 -3.03 -4.37 11.37
N TRP A 71 -3.56 -3.17 11.08
CA TRP A 71 -2.78 -1.93 11.10
C TRP A 71 -2.17 -1.65 12.48
N ALA A 72 -2.95 -1.85 13.55
CA ALA A 72 -2.47 -1.72 14.93
C ALA A 72 -1.40 -2.75 15.28
N GLY A 73 -1.46 -3.95 14.67
CA GLY A 73 -0.50 -5.03 14.84
C GLY A 73 0.88 -4.76 14.24
N ILE A 74 0.99 -3.80 13.31
CA ILE A 74 2.29 -3.38 12.75
C ILE A 74 3.11 -2.71 13.86
N ASN A 75 4.17 -3.41 14.26
CA ASN A 75 5.05 -3.06 15.37
C ASN A 75 6.53 -3.12 14.95
N GLY A 76 7.43 -2.56 15.75
CA GLY A 76 8.85 -2.51 15.41
C GLY A 76 9.61 -1.50 16.26
N ARG A 77 10.93 -1.43 16.05
CA ARG A 77 11.78 -0.48 16.77
C ARG A 77 11.37 0.96 16.49
N ARG A 78 11.47 1.81 17.51
CA ARG A 78 11.23 3.27 17.40
C ARG A 78 12.16 3.85 16.31
N GLY A 79 11.64 4.74 15.47
CA GLY A 79 12.35 5.26 14.29
C GLY A 79 12.03 4.47 13.01
N VAL A 80 12.22 3.15 13.03
CA VAL A 80 11.99 2.28 11.86
C VAL A 80 10.51 1.98 11.62
N ILE A 81 9.72 1.89 12.69
CA ILE A 81 8.28 1.62 12.60
C ILE A 81 7.52 2.67 11.77
N LYS A 82 8.00 3.92 11.76
CA LYS A 82 7.41 4.98 10.95
C LYS A 82 7.60 4.67 9.46
N SER A 83 8.80 4.26 9.07
CA SER A 83 9.14 3.87 7.69
C SER A 83 8.30 2.68 7.24
N TYR A 84 8.15 1.64 8.07
CA TYR A 84 7.27 0.51 7.76
C TYR A 84 5.80 0.92 7.57
N ARG A 85 5.25 1.73 8.47
CA ARG A 85 3.85 2.20 8.34
C ARG A 85 3.65 3.05 7.09
N MET A 86 4.63 3.86 6.71
CA MET A 86 4.60 4.61 5.45
C MET A 86 4.67 3.69 4.23
N ALA A 87 5.53 2.67 4.25
CA ALA A 87 5.63 1.69 3.17
C ALA A 87 4.35 0.87 3.02
N VAL A 88 3.75 0.43 4.13
CA VAL A 88 2.44 -0.25 4.13
C VAL A 88 1.34 0.67 3.58
N ALA A 89 1.32 1.94 3.97
CA ALA A 89 0.34 2.90 3.45
C ALA A 89 0.51 3.12 1.93
N LEU A 90 1.75 3.11 1.44
CA LEU A 90 2.04 3.17 -0.01
C LEU A 90 1.50 1.93 -0.74
N VAL A 91 1.69 0.74 -0.18
CA VAL A 91 1.15 -0.50 -0.76
C VAL A 91 -0.38 -0.47 -0.78
N PHE A 92 -1.02 -0.04 0.30
CA PHE A 92 -2.49 0.14 0.31
C PHE A 92 -2.95 1.09 -0.78
N TRP A 93 -2.28 2.21 -0.95
CA TRP A 93 -2.59 3.19 -1.99
C TRP A 93 -2.49 2.58 -3.39
N ILE A 94 -1.44 1.83 -3.67
CA ILE A 94 -1.23 1.22 -4.98
C ILE A 94 -2.26 0.12 -5.26
N ILE A 95 -2.57 -0.72 -4.28
CA ILE A 95 -3.65 -1.72 -4.36
C ILE A 95 -4.98 -1.02 -4.65
N TRP A 96 -5.31 0.02 -3.89
CA TRP A 96 -6.53 0.80 -4.07
C TRP A 96 -6.65 1.37 -5.48
N CYS A 97 -5.61 2.04 -5.98
CA CYS A 97 -5.59 2.62 -7.32
C CYS A 97 -5.78 1.56 -8.41
N HIS A 98 -5.12 0.40 -8.31
CA HIS A 98 -5.28 -0.70 -9.26
C HIS A 98 -6.69 -1.27 -9.24
N MET A 99 -7.27 -1.47 -8.05
CA MET A 99 -8.62 -2.03 -7.95
C MET A 99 -9.68 -1.05 -8.46
N ASN A 100 -9.49 0.26 -8.27
CA ASN A 100 -10.34 1.26 -8.92
C ASN A 100 -10.23 1.18 -10.45
N ASP A 101 -9.03 1.00 -11.01
CA ASP A 101 -8.86 0.85 -12.46
C ASP A 101 -9.56 -0.42 -12.99
N VAL A 102 -9.53 -1.51 -12.23
CA VAL A 102 -10.26 -2.75 -12.53
C VAL A 102 -11.77 -2.51 -12.56
N VAL A 103 -12.31 -1.84 -11.55
CA VAL A 103 -13.76 -1.61 -11.40
C VAL A 103 -14.28 -0.58 -12.40
N PHE A 104 -13.58 0.53 -12.58
CA PHE A 104 -14.08 1.68 -13.35
C PHE A 104 -13.64 1.66 -14.81
N ASN A 105 -12.47 1.10 -15.13
CA ASN A 105 -11.90 1.12 -16.47
C ASN A 105 -11.80 -0.28 -17.11
N GLY A 106 -12.27 -1.32 -16.43
CA GLY A 106 -12.28 -2.69 -16.94
C GLY A 106 -10.88 -3.32 -17.06
N ALA A 107 -9.90 -2.80 -16.33
CA ALA A 107 -8.57 -3.39 -16.27
C ALA A 107 -8.61 -4.80 -15.65
N SER A 108 -7.64 -5.66 -15.97
CA SER A 108 -7.56 -6.98 -15.35
C SER A 108 -6.81 -6.95 -14.01
N PRO A 109 -7.31 -7.65 -12.96
CA PRO A 109 -6.58 -7.81 -11.70
C PRO A 109 -5.22 -8.47 -11.92
N SER A 110 -4.14 -7.90 -11.37
CA SER A 110 -2.79 -8.43 -11.58
C SER A 110 -1.84 -8.11 -10.42
N ALA A 111 -1.48 -9.15 -9.64
CA ALA A 111 -0.48 -9.04 -8.57
C ALA A 111 0.89 -8.62 -9.12
N ARG A 112 1.27 -9.11 -10.31
CA ARG A 112 2.54 -8.74 -10.96
C ARG A 112 2.62 -7.25 -11.26
N LYS A 113 1.57 -6.64 -11.83
CA LYS A 113 1.54 -5.20 -12.10
C LYS A 113 1.64 -4.39 -10.81
N LEU A 114 0.93 -4.82 -9.76
CA LEU A 114 1.00 -4.22 -8.44
C LEU A 114 2.40 -4.26 -7.86
N LEU A 115 3.07 -5.42 -7.87
CA LEU A 115 4.43 -5.57 -7.34
C LEU A 115 5.44 -4.68 -8.07
N LEU A 116 5.37 -4.58 -9.40
CA LEU A 116 6.21 -3.68 -10.19
C LEU A 116 5.97 -2.22 -9.82
N ASN A 117 4.71 -1.79 -9.75
CA ASN A 117 4.36 -0.42 -9.36
C ASN A 117 4.82 -0.10 -7.93
N ILE A 118 4.72 -1.07 -7.01
CA ILE A 118 5.19 -0.91 -5.63
C ILE A 118 6.70 -0.77 -5.60
N CYS A 119 7.45 -1.60 -6.34
CA CYS A 119 8.91 -1.48 -6.42
C CYS A 119 9.33 -0.09 -6.96
N ASP A 120 8.73 0.35 -8.06
CA ASP A 120 9.02 1.65 -8.68
C ASP A 120 8.71 2.81 -7.74
N GLU A 121 7.54 2.80 -7.11
CA GLU A 121 7.12 3.91 -6.25
C GLU A 121 7.89 3.92 -4.93
N THR A 122 8.19 2.74 -4.36
CA THR A 122 9.06 2.63 -3.19
C THR A 122 10.46 3.17 -3.50
N THR A 123 11.01 2.87 -4.67
CA THR A 123 12.29 3.42 -5.13
C THR A 123 12.25 4.95 -5.21
N ARG A 124 11.17 5.52 -5.77
CA ARG A 124 10.99 6.98 -5.84
C ARG A 124 10.93 7.62 -4.45
N TRP A 125 10.26 6.98 -3.50
CA TRP A 125 10.10 7.48 -2.14
C TRP A 125 11.40 7.38 -1.34
N GLU A 126 12.19 6.33 -1.54
CA GLU A 126 13.53 6.20 -0.99
C GLU A 126 14.44 7.32 -1.52
N ASN A 127 14.47 7.52 -2.84
CA ASN A 127 15.27 8.58 -3.47
C ASN A 127 14.84 9.98 -3.02
N ALA A 128 13.57 10.18 -2.67
CA ALA A 128 13.04 11.42 -2.13
C ALA A 128 13.25 11.58 -0.61
N GLY A 129 13.82 10.59 0.09
CA GLY A 129 14.04 10.61 1.53
C GLY A 129 12.75 10.58 2.36
N LEU A 130 11.66 10.05 1.80
CA LEU A 130 10.36 9.97 2.48
C LEU A 130 10.32 8.86 3.52
N PHE A 131 11.12 7.82 3.35
CA PHE A 131 11.38 6.85 4.41
C PHE A 131 12.41 7.42 5.38
N GLY A 132 12.15 7.25 6.68
CA GLY A 132 13.11 7.62 7.72
C GLY A 132 14.26 6.61 7.80
N SER A 133 14.76 6.37 9.00
CA SER A 133 15.71 5.28 9.24
C SER A 133 15.05 3.91 9.01
N GLY A 134 15.72 3.00 8.31
CA GLY A 134 15.20 1.66 8.01
C GLY A 134 15.95 0.94 6.89
N PRO A 135 15.58 -0.32 6.58
CA PRO A 135 16.08 -1.02 5.42
C PRO A 135 15.59 -0.37 4.13
N SER A 136 16.29 -0.59 3.00
CA SER A 136 15.74 -0.29 1.68
C SER A 136 14.65 -1.32 1.37
N PHE A 137 13.41 -0.84 1.35
CA PHE A 137 12.22 -1.58 0.95
C PHE A 137 12.26 -1.91 -0.55
N ALA A 138 12.79 -1.02 -1.38
CA ALA A 138 12.93 -1.22 -2.82
C ALA A 138 13.96 -2.32 -3.14
N ALA A 139 15.15 -2.27 -2.54
CA ALA A 139 16.19 -3.28 -2.74
C ALA A 139 15.79 -4.67 -2.24
N SER A 140 14.78 -4.75 -1.37
CA SER A 140 14.25 -6.04 -0.89
C SER A 140 13.29 -6.69 -1.90
N LEU A 141 12.76 -5.92 -2.87
CA LEU A 141 11.76 -6.35 -3.85
C LEU A 141 12.37 -6.75 -5.22
N THR A 142 13.68 -6.53 -5.40
CA THR A 142 14.46 -6.90 -6.61
C THR A 142 15.06 -8.30 -6.49
#